data_AF-A0A6A4Z537-F1
#
_entry.id   AF-A0A6A4Z537-F1
#
_cell.length_a   1.000
_cell.length_b   1.000
_cell.length_c   1.000
_cell.angle_alpha   90.00
_cell.angle_beta   90.00
_cell.angle_gamma   90.00
#
_symmetry.space_group_name_H-M   'P 1'
#
loop_
_entity.id
_entity.type
_entity.pdbx_description
1 polymer ?
#
loop_
_entity_poly.entity_id
_entity_poly.type
_entity_poly.pdbx_seq_one_letter_code
_entity_poly.pdbx_strand_id
1 'polypeptide(L)'
;MKRHHNVFNVDRLKKCPGQTDRFTNRPIPKANPMLLDDSGHEIFIVEELLKQRQFNRKKEYLVKWHGLSDYEATLELERDIKHVSYFKRLVQELRAKIQASIAL
;
A
#
# COMPACT_ATOMS: atom_id res chain seq x y z
N MET A 1 8.20 17.48 -32.94
CA MET A 1 7.95 16.26 -32.14
C MET A 1 6.49 16.29 -31.68
N LYS A 2 5.68 15.26 -31.99
CA LYS A 2 4.29 15.20 -31.52
C LYS A 2 4.28 14.83 -30.02
N ARG A 3 3.64 15.65 -29.18
CA ARG A 3 3.38 15.29 -27.77
C ARG A 3 2.38 14.14 -27.77
N HIS A 4 2.82 12.97 -27.33
CA HIS A 4 1.89 11.89 -26.99
C HIS A 4 1.15 12.30 -25.71
N HIS A 5 -0.17 12.40 -25.78
CA HIS A 5 -0.99 12.61 -24.60
C HIS A 5 -0.88 11.38 -23.69
N ASN A 6 -0.63 11.58 -22.40
CA ASN A 6 -0.56 10.50 -21.41
C ASN A 6 -1.96 10.01 -21.02
N VAL A 7 -2.81 9.80 -22.03
CA VAL A 7 -4.18 9.30 -21.91
C VAL A 7 -4.36 8.30 -23.03
N PHE A 8 -4.65 7.04 -22.69
CA PHE A 8 -5.00 6.02 -23.66
C PHE A 8 -6.50 5.74 -23.59
N ASN A 9 -7.10 5.46 -24.74
CA ASN A 9 -8.53 5.11 -24.81
C ASN A 9 -8.71 3.64 -24.40
N VAL A 10 -9.39 3.43 -23.27
CA VAL A 10 -9.65 2.11 -22.68
C VAL A 10 -10.52 1.24 -23.60
N ASP A 11 -11.47 1.83 -24.33
CA ASP A 11 -12.35 1.12 -25.26
C ASP A 11 -11.60 0.53 -26.46
N ARG A 12 -10.40 1.04 -26.74
CA ARG A 12 -9.52 0.56 -27.81
C ARG A 12 -8.57 -0.55 -27.35
N LEU A 13 -8.60 -0.93 -26.07
CA LEU A 13 -7.80 -2.04 -25.58
C LEU A 13 -8.29 -3.34 -26.22
N LYS A 14 -7.37 -4.08 -26.83
CA LYS A 14 -7.63 -5.42 -27.36
C LYS A 14 -7.09 -6.44 -26.37
N LYS A 15 -7.82 -7.55 -26.18
CA LYS A 15 -7.33 -8.69 -25.40
C LYS A 15 -6.00 -9.15 -26.01
N CYS A 16 -4.93 -9.14 -25.21
CA CYS A 16 -3.64 -9.66 -25.63
C CYS A 16 -3.79 -11.18 -25.85
N PRO A 17 -3.38 -11.73 -27.00
CA PRO A 17 -3.44 -13.16 -27.27
C PRO A 17 -2.41 -13.89 -26.40
N GLY A 18 -2.83 -14.29 -25.20
CA GLY A 18 -2.02 -15.05 -24.24
C GLY A 18 -0.83 -14.31 -23.66
N GLN A 19 -0.21 -14.93 -22.66
CA GLN A 19 1.07 -14.47 -22.10
C GLN A 19 2.16 -14.73 -23.16
N THR A 20 2.39 -13.76 -24.04
CA THR A 20 3.51 -13.84 -24.98
C THR A 20 4.82 -13.98 -24.22
N ASP A 21 5.79 -14.73 -24.76
CA ASP A 21 7.13 -14.94 -24.14
C ASP A 21 7.85 -13.63 -23.78
N ARG A 22 7.43 -12.52 -24.40
CA ARG A 22 7.86 -11.16 -24.05
C ARG A 22 7.69 -10.80 -22.56
N PHE A 23 6.81 -11.48 -21.83
CA PHE A 23 6.48 -11.17 -20.44
C PHE A 23 6.74 -12.34 -19.48
N THR A 24 7.39 -13.43 -19.92
CA THR A 24 7.71 -14.57 -19.06
C THR A 24 8.72 -14.21 -17.97
N ASN A 25 9.64 -13.30 -18.27
CA ASN A 25 10.62 -12.77 -17.30
C ASN A 25 10.05 -11.68 -16.39
N ARG A 26 8.81 -11.22 -16.60
CA ARG A 26 8.20 -10.29 -15.66
C ARG A 26 7.76 -11.07 -14.44
N PRO A 27 8.12 -10.64 -13.22
CA PRO A 27 7.56 -11.24 -12.02
C PRO A 27 6.04 -11.09 -12.09
N ILE A 28 5.32 -12.21 -12.05
CA ILE A 28 3.87 -12.18 -11.90
C ILE A 28 3.62 -11.48 -10.56
N PRO A 29 2.86 -10.37 -10.53
CA PRO A 29 2.50 -9.75 -9.27
C PRO A 29 1.88 -10.82 -8.40
N LYS A 30 2.47 -11.08 -7.23
CA LYS A 30 1.92 -12.04 -6.29
C LYS A 30 0.49 -11.57 -6.00
N ALA A 31 -0.49 -12.40 -6.33
CA ALA A 31 -1.85 -12.14 -5.91
C ALA A 31 -1.82 -12.14 -4.37
N ASN A 32 -2.04 -10.97 -3.77
CA ASN A 32 -2.23 -10.92 -2.33
C ASN A 32 -3.48 -11.72 -1.99
N PRO A 33 -3.44 -12.61 -1.00
CA PRO A 33 -4.65 -13.24 -0.51
C PRO A 33 -5.58 -12.12 0.00
N MET A 34 -6.70 -11.93 -0.68
CA MET A 34 -7.77 -11.05 -0.20
C MET A 34 -8.34 -11.66 1.08
N LEU A 35 -8.09 -11.00 2.20
CA LEU A 35 -8.79 -11.31 3.45
C LEU A 35 -10.09 -10.50 3.44
N LEU A 36 -11.17 -11.13 3.85
CA LEU A 36 -12.48 -10.48 4.01
C LEU A 36 -12.85 -10.50 5.49
N ASP A 37 -13.44 -9.41 5.98
CA ASP A 37 -14.10 -9.43 7.29
C ASP A 37 -15.51 -10.03 7.21
N ASP A 38 -16.18 -10.14 8.36
CA ASP A 38 -17.52 -10.73 8.47
C ASP A 38 -18.58 -10.01 7.63
N SER A 39 -18.30 -8.78 7.19
CA SER A 39 -19.18 -7.98 6.32
C SER A 39 -18.81 -8.09 4.84
N GLY A 40 -17.80 -8.89 4.51
CA GLY A 40 -17.29 -9.04 3.14
C GLY A 40 -16.45 -7.86 2.67
N HIS A 41 -15.95 -7.00 3.58
CA HIS A 41 -15.02 -5.94 3.21
C HIS A 41 -13.59 -6.48 3.20
N GLU A 42 -12.80 -6.04 2.23
CA GLU A 42 -11.37 -6.34 2.15
C GLU A 42 -10.65 -5.80 3.39
N ILE A 43 -9.87 -6.66 4.03
CA ILE A 43 -8.98 -6.31 5.14
C ILE A 43 -7.54 -6.65 4.76
N PHE A 44 -6.63 -5.81 5.24
CA PHE A 44 -5.19 -5.98 5.02
C PHE A 44 -4.49 -6.02 6.36
N ILE A 45 -3.46 -6.86 6.46
CA ILE A 45 -2.63 -6.94 7.66
C ILE A 45 -1.59 -5.83 7.58
N VAL A 46 -1.57 -4.98 8.60
CA VAL A 46 -0.53 -3.97 8.77
C VAL A 46 0.76 -4.66 9.21
N GLU A 47 1.83 -4.53 8.42
CA GLU A 47 3.16 -5.01 8.78
C GLU A 47 3.87 -3.97 9.64
N GLU A 48 3.89 -2.72 9.18
CA GLU A 48 4.65 -1.63 9.79
C GLU A 48 3.98 -0.26 9.53
N LEU A 49 4.14 0.69 10.45
CA LEU A 49 3.86 2.11 10.20
C LEU A 49 5.17 2.82 9.88
N LEU A 50 5.32 3.27 8.63
CA LEU A 50 6.57 3.87 8.12
C LEU A 50 6.72 5.33 8.55
N LYS A 51 5.61 6.08 8.52
CA LYS A 51 5.56 7.51 8.83
C LYS A 51 4.22 7.88 9.45
N GLN A 52 4.20 9.00 10.17
CA GLN A 52 2.97 9.66 10.59
C GLN A 52 2.94 11.09 10.07
N ARG A 53 1.76 11.61 9.75
CA ARG A 53 1.54 13.03 9.46
C ARG A 53 0.20 13.50 10.00
N GLN A 54 0.05 14.80 10.10
CA GLN A 54 -1.24 15.44 10.35
C GLN A 54 -1.66 16.21 9.10
N PHE A 55 -2.77 15.82 8.49
CA PHE A 55 -3.32 16.45 7.29
C PHE A 55 -4.77 16.83 7.54
N ASN A 56 -5.11 18.11 7.30
CA ASN A 56 -6.45 18.64 7.57
C ASN A 56 -6.96 18.31 9.00
N ARG A 57 -6.09 18.49 10.01
CA ARG A 57 -6.31 18.14 11.43
C ARG A 57 -6.55 16.65 11.72
N LYS A 58 -6.54 15.78 10.70
CA LYS A 58 -6.66 14.33 10.85
C LYS A 58 -5.28 13.69 10.89
N LYS A 59 -5.14 12.65 11.71
CA LYS A 59 -3.90 11.89 11.82
C LYS A 59 -3.91 10.75 10.81
N GLU A 60 -2.83 10.67 10.05
CA GLU A 60 -2.63 9.67 9.00
C GLU A 60 -1.30 8.94 9.24
N TYR A 61 -1.28 7.67 8.90
CA TYR A 61 -0.06 6.87 8.88
C TYR A 61 0.22 6.38 7.48
N LEU A 62 1.51 6.35 7.10
CA LEU A 62 1.95 5.63 5.92
C LEU A 62 2.12 4.16 6.31
N VAL A 63 1.23 3.30 5.82
CA VAL A 63 1.10 1.91 6.23
C VAL A 63 1.82 1.00 5.25
N LYS A 64 2.76 0.19 5.75
CA LYS A 64 3.31 -0.95 5.01
C LYS A 64 2.41 -2.16 5.23
N TRP A 65 1.94 -2.72 4.12
CA TRP A 65 1.07 -3.90 4.12
C TRP A 65 1.88 -5.19 4.12
N HIS A 66 1.40 -6.18 4.85
CA HIS A 66 2.07 -7.47 4.94
C HIS A 66 2.24 -8.14 3.58
N GLY A 67 3.47 -8.55 3.27
CA GLY A 67 3.79 -9.22 2.01
C GLY A 67 3.88 -8.29 0.80
N LEU A 68 3.67 -6.99 0.99
CA LEU A 68 3.88 -5.97 -0.05
C LEU A 68 5.17 -5.17 0.18
N SER A 69 5.69 -4.64 -0.91
CA SER A 69 6.84 -3.74 -0.86
C SER A 69 6.46 -2.37 -0.31
N ASP A 70 7.44 -1.63 0.21
CA ASP A 70 7.24 -0.26 0.71
C ASP A 70 6.67 0.71 -0.35
N TYR A 71 6.85 0.40 -1.65
CA TYR A 71 6.28 1.19 -2.75
C TYR A 71 4.76 1.08 -2.86
N GLU A 72 4.17 0.03 -2.27
CA GLU A 72 2.72 -0.18 -2.19
C GLU A 72 2.12 0.41 -0.90
N ALA A 73 2.92 1.10 -0.09
CA ALA A 73 2.45 1.70 1.14
C ALA A 73 1.46 2.84 0.85
N THR A 74 0.37 2.89 1.62
CA THR A 74 -0.71 3.88 1.45
C THR A 74 -0.87 4.74 2.70
N LEU A 75 -1.45 5.93 2.53
CA LEU A 75 -1.76 6.85 3.62
C LEU A 75 -3.16 6.56 4.16
N GLU A 76 -3.22 5.94 5.32
CA GLU A 76 -4.48 5.58 5.97
C GLU A 76 -4.77 6.50 7.15
N LEU A 77 -6.05 6.86 7.30
CA LEU A 77 -6.50 7.59 8.49
C LEU A 77 -6.43 6.68 9.71
N GLU A 78 -6.00 7.21 10.85
CA GLU A 78 -5.92 6.43 12.10
C GLU A 78 -7.26 5.76 12.46
N ARG A 79 -8.38 6.45 12.21
CA ARG A 79 -9.73 5.93 12.47
C ARG A 79 -10.15 4.75 11.58
N ASP A 80 -9.53 4.58 10.42
CA ASP A 80 -9.87 3.53 9.45
C ASP A 80 -9.02 2.26 9.70
N ILE A 81 -7.93 2.39 10.46
CA ILE A 81 -7.11 1.27 10.93
C ILE A 81 -7.80 0.62 12.13
N LYS A 82 -8.16 -0.66 12.04
CA LYS A 82 -8.74 -1.39 13.17
C LYS A 82 -7.71 -1.49 14.31
N HIS A 83 -8.03 -0.91 15.47
CA HIS A 83 -7.18 -0.92 16.66
C HIS A 83 -7.19 -2.29 17.36
N VAL A 84 -6.45 -3.24 16.80
CA VAL A 84 -6.16 -4.54 17.43
C VAL A 84 -5.01 -4.37 18.45
N SER A 85 -4.79 -5.35 19.33
CA SER A 85 -3.72 -5.36 20.33
C SER A 85 -2.34 -4.95 19.79
N TYR A 86 -2.04 -5.27 18.54
CA TYR A 86 -0.78 -4.94 17.87
C TYR A 86 -0.61 -3.45 17.52
N PHE A 87 -1.69 -2.66 17.39
CA PHE A 87 -1.60 -1.25 16.96
C PHE A 87 -0.74 -0.39 17.89
N LYS A 88 -0.81 -0.62 19.21
CA LYS A 88 0.03 0.11 20.18
C LYS A 88 1.53 -0.15 19.96
N ARG A 89 1.89 -1.40 19.62
CA ARG A 89 3.28 -1.79 19.34
C ARG A 89 3.80 -1.07 18.10
N LEU A 90 3.02 -1.07 17.02
CA LEU A 90 3.34 -0.37 15.77
C LEU A 90 3.63 1.12 16.00
N VAL A 91 2.80 1.80 16.79
CA VAL A 91 2.99 3.22 17.11
C VAL A 91 4.25 3.45 17.94
N GLN A 92 4.57 2.55 18.89
CA GLN A 92 5.80 2.63 19.69
C GLN A 92 7.05 2.41 18.82
N GLU A 93 7.03 1.43 17.92
CA GLU A 93 8.12 1.16 16.98
C GLU A 93 8.36 2.37 16.07
N LEU A 94 7.31 2.99 15.52
CA LEU A 94 7.43 4.21 14.74
C LEU A 94 8.05 5.36 15.54
N ARG A 95 7.62 5.56 16.79
CA ARG A 95 8.21 6.60 17.68
C ARG A 95 9.69 6.36 17.94
N ALA A 96 10.09 5.11 18.18
CA ALA A 96 11.48 4.75 18.37
C ALA A 96 12.31 5.04 17.12
N LYS A 97 11.79 4.74 15.92
CA LYS A 97 12.45 5.06 14.64
C LYS A 97 12.62 6.56 14.44
N ILE A 98 11.59 7.36 14.74
CA ILE A 98 11.67 8.82 14.67
C ILE A 98 12.74 9.33 15.64
N GLN A 99 12.75 8.86 16.88
CA GLN A 99 13.73 9.30 17.88
C GLN A 99 15.17 8.94 17.48
N ALA A 100 15.37 7.74 16.94
CA ALA A 100 16.68 7.30 16.42
C ALA A 100 17.14 8.15 15.24
N SER A 101 16.22 8.56 14.35
CA SER A 101 16.54 9.42 13.20
C SER A 101 16.89 10.86 13.57
N ILE A 102 16.41 11.35 14.73
CA ILE A 102 16.70 12.70 15.24
C ILE A 102 18.02 12.74 16.01
N ALA A 103 18.48 11.59 16.52
CA ALA A 103 19.69 11.49 17.33
C ALA A 103 20.99 11.35 16.51
N LEU A 104 20.90 11.31 15.17
CA LEU A 104 22.01 11.31 14.21
C LEU A 104 22.14 12.68 13.54
#